data_AF-A0A2S8FI53-F1
#
_entry.id   AF-A0A2S8FI53-F1
#
_cell.length_a   1.000
_cell.length_b   1.000
_cell.length_c   1.000
_cell.angle_alpha   90.00
_cell.angle_beta   90.00
_cell.angle_gamma   90.00
#
_symmetry.space_group_name_H-M   'P 1'
#
loop_
_entity.id
_entity.type
_entity.pdbx_description
1 polymer ?
#
loop_
_entity_poly.entity_id
_entity_poly.type
_entity_poly.pdbx_seq_one_letter_code
_entity_poly.pdbx_strand_id
1 'polypeptide(L)'
;MGEEGYAPYLMFFGGLILLIWLLMRRNWQGQRRAKKERGKDDYLARNPRPVSKEWTMSDGPRELNQWQVEMLERTRELQALVDTKLLILQRTLLKVKEAELSDQERAAIEPVVRESQALADQGAPNFAAVSELLCDEAKKIEVYEMANAGSTPEEIAAKLDLDPYAVEMVLGLRET
;
A
#
# COMPACT_ATOMS: atom_id res chain seq x y z
N MET A 1 61.15 -26.55 -43.67
CA MET A 1 59.78 -26.07 -43.40
C MET A 1 59.59 -26.11 -41.89
N GLY A 2 59.38 -24.99 -41.19
CA GLY A 2 58.94 -25.10 -39.79
C GLY A 2 59.06 -23.91 -38.84
N GLU A 3 59.81 -22.84 -39.13
CA GLU A 3 60.07 -21.81 -38.09
C GLU A 3 59.31 -20.47 -38.26
N GLU A 4 58.74 -20.18 -39.42
CA GLU A 4 58.01 -18.92 -39.65
C GLU A 4 56.51 -18.97 -39.28
N GLY A 5 55.98 -20.13 -38.88
CA GLY A 5 54.56 -20.30 -38.54
C GLY A 5 54.16 -19.79 -37.15
N TYR A 6 55.11 -19.70 -36.20
CA TYR A 6 54.81 -19.41 -34.79
C TYR A 6 55.06 -17.96 -34.37
N ALA A 7 55.83 -17.20 -35.16
CA ALA A 7 56.10 -15.78 -34.92
C ALA A 7 54.82 -14.92 -34.77
N PRO A 8 53.78 -15.03 -35.63
CA PRO A 8 52.57 -14.24 -35.47
C PRO A 8 51.77 -14.62 -34.21
N TYR A 9 51.76 -15.90 -33.84
CA TYR A 9 51.07 -16.36 -32.62
C TYR A 9 51.77 -15.86 -31.36
N LEU A 10 53.11 -15.86 -31.32
CA LEU A 10 53.87 -15.33 -30.18
C LEU A 10 53.64 -13.82 -29.99
N MET A 11 53.57 -13.04 -31.08
CA MET A 11 53.23 -11.61 -30.98
C MET A 11 51.80 -11.38 -30.52
N PHE A 12 50.84 -12.17 -31.00
CA PHE A 12 49.43 -12.06 -30.60
C PHE A 12 49.22 -12.39 -29.12
N PHE A 13 49.75 -13.52 -28.65
CA PHE A 13 49.65 -13.91 -27.23
C PHE A 13 50.46 -12.98 -26.32
N GLY A 14 51.61 -12.50 -26.78
CA GLY A 14 52.38 -11.47 -26.08
C GLY A 14 51.58 -10.19 -25.88
N GLY A 15 50.90 -9.70 -26.94
CA GLY A 15 50.01 -8.55 -26.86
C GLY A 15 48.82 -8.78 -25.93
N LEU A 16 48.21 -9.96 -25.97
CA LEU A 16 47.08 -10.32 -25.11
C LEU A 16 47.48 -10.33 -23.63
N ILE A 17 48.62 -10.95 -23.29
CA ILE A 17 49.14 -10.99 -21.92
C ILE A 17 49.44 -9.59 -21.41
N LEU A 18 50.01 -8.72 -22.25
CA LEU A 18 50.33 -7.34 -21.90
C LEU A 18 49.06 -6.50 -21.67
N LEU A 19 48.02 -6.71 -22.47
CA LEU A 19 46.71 -6.09 -22.29
C LEU A 19 46.05 -6.53 -20.98
N ILE A 20 46.05 -7.84 -20.69
CA ILE A 20 45.51 -8.40 -19.44
C ILE A 20 46.25 -7.81 -18.24
N TRP A 21 47.58 -7.74 -18.30
CA TRP A 21 48.39 -7.16 -17.22
C TRP A 21 48.08 -5.67 -17.01
N LEU A 22 47.93 -4.90 -18.10
CA LEU A 22 47.60 -3.48 -18.03
C LEU A 22 46.21 -3.24 -17.43
N LEU A 23 45.21 -4.02 -17.85
CA LEU A 23 43.85 -3.93 -17.32
C LEU A 23 43.78 -4.35 -15.86
N MET A 24 44.50 -5.40 -15.47
CA MET A 24 44.58 -5.86 -14.09
C MET A 24 45.25 -4.81 -13.20
N ARG A 25 46.38 -4.22 -13.64
CA ARG A 25 47.08 -3.14 -12.93
C ARG A 25 46.18 -1.91 -12.74
N ARG A 26 45.44 -1.51 -13.77
CA ARG A 26 44.53 -0.36 -13.72
C ARG A 26 43.33 -0.63 -12.81
N ASN A 27 42.73 -1.81 -12.89
CA ASN A 27 41.61 -2.20 -12.02
C ASN A 27 42.04 -2.27 -10.54
N TRP A 28 43.25 -2.75 -10.27
CA TRP A 28 43.76 -2.85 -8.91
C TRP A 28 43.95 -1.49 -8.23
N GLN A 29 44.39 -0.48 -8.99
CA GLN A 29 44.45 0.90 -8.49
C GLN A 29 43.05 1.48 -8.22
N GLY A 30 42.07 1.18 -9.07
CA GLY A 30 40.67 1.58 -8.87
C GLY A 30 40.04 0.94 -7.62
N GLN A 31 40.25 -0.36 -7.43
CA GLN A 31 39.76 -1.07 -6.24
C GLN A 31 40.42 -0.59 -4.95
N ARG A 32 41.71 -0.22 -4.98
CA ARG A 32 42.37 0.38 -3.80
C ARG A 32 41.77 1.73 -3.42
N ARG A 33 41.36 2.55 -4.40
CA ARG A 33 40.66 3.82 -4.15
C ARG A 33 39.24 3.57 -3.60
N ALA A 34 38.48 2.68 -4.22
CA ALA A 34 37.13 2.32 -3.78
C ALA A 34 37.10 1.73 -2.36
N LYS A 35 38.09 0.90 -1.98
CA LYS A 35 38.21 0.38 -0.60
C LYS A 35 38.53 1.48 0.42
N LYS A 36 39.26 2.52 0.02
CA LYS A 36 39.58 3.67 0.90
C LYS A 36 38.36 4.59 1.09
N GLU A 37 37.48 4.66 0.10
CA GLU A 37 36.25 5.45 0.14
C GLU A 37 35.12 4.74 0.90
N ARG A 38 35.01 3.41 0.82
CA ARG A 38 34.03 2.61 1.61
C ARG A 38 34.11 2.80 3.12
N GLY A 39 35.26 3.19 3.67
CA GLY A 39 35.41 3.50 5.10
C GLY A 39 35.07 4.95 5.49
N LYS A 40 34.92 5.85 4.50
CA LYS A 40 34.54 7.24 4.73
C LYS A 40 33.04 7.46 4.71
N ASP A 41 32.27 6.55 4.12
CA ASP A 41 30.80 6.56 4.09
C ASP A 41 30.14 6.07 5.40
N ASP A 42 30.92 5.97 6.49
CA ASP A 42 30.46 5.65 7.85
C ASP A 42 29.55 6.76 8.44
N TYR A 43 29.40 7.90 7.76
CA TYR A 43 28.42 8.93 8.13
C TYR A 43 26.96 8.49 7.92
N LEU A 44 26.68 7.55 7.02
CA LEU A 44 25.35 6.95 6.88
C LEU A 44 25.09 5.82 7.89
N ALA A 45 26.15 5.24 8.46
CA ALA A 45 26.06 4.18 9.47
C ALA A 45 26.00 4.72 10.91
N ARG A 46 26.56 5.92 11.15
CA ARG A 46 26.51 6.60 12.45
C ARG A 46 25.36 7.60 12.51
N ASN A 47 24.13 7.10 12.53
CA ASN A 47 23.03 7.92 13.03
C ASN A 47 23.13 7.94 14.58
N PRO A 48 23.39 9.09 15.23
CA PRO A 48 23.43 9.15 16.69
C PRO A 48 22.04 8.76 17.23
N ARG A 49 21.98 7.69 18.04
CA ARG A 49 20.75 7.33 18.74
C ARG A 49 20.36 8.47 19.69
N PRO A 50 19.13 9.02 19.60
CA PRO A 50 18.68 10.06 20.50
C PRO A 50 18.66 9.54 21.96
N VAL A 51 19.14 10.36 22.89
CA VAL A 51 19.33 10.01 24.31
C VAL A 51 18.00 10.11 25.09
N SER A 52 17.04 10.87 24.59
CA SER A 52 15.68 10.93 25.10
C SER A 52 14.74 10.23 24.12
N LYS A 53 14.32 9.02 24.48
CA LYS A 53 13.27 8.26 23.78
C LYS A 53 11.92 8.90 24.11
N GLU A 54 11.61 10.01 23.44
CA GLU A 54 10.21 10.36 23.21
C GLU A 54 9.62 9.19 22.43
N TRP A 55 8.51 8.63 22.92
CA TRP A 55 7.85 7.49 22.30
C TRP A 55 7.37 7.89 20.90
N THR A 56 8.21 7.72 19.89
CA THR A 56 7.79 7.77 18.50
C THR A 56 7.17 6.39 18.22
N MET A 57 6.00 6.36 17.58
CA MET A 57 5.34 5.11 17.17
C MET A 57 6.25 4.18 16.35
N SER A 58 7.39 4.67 15.83
CA SER A 58 8.35 3.88 15.06
C SER A 58 9.28 2.99 15.89
N ASP A 59 9.36 3.14 17.23
CA ASP A 59 10.31 2.41 18.09
C ASP A 59 9.62 1.39 19.01
N GLY A 60 8.44 0.92 18.60
CA GLY A 60 7.75 -0.23 19.17
C GLY A 60 8.46 -1.56 18.86
N PRO A 61 8.11 -2.66 19.55
CA PRO A 61 8.64 -3.99 19.25
C PRO A 61 8.64 -4.27 17.75
N ARG A 62 9.77 -4.77 17.24
CA ARG A 62 9.96 -5.05 15.80
C ARG A 62 8.83 -5.89 15.20
N GLU A 63 8.26 -6.78 16.00
CA GLU A 63 7.08 -7.57 15.65
C GLU A 63 5.86 -6.68 15.37
N LEU A 64 5.52 -5.72 16.24
CA LEU A 64 4.39 -4.82 16.02
C LEU A 64 4.56 -3.98 14.76
N ASN A 65 5.77 -3.48 14.50
CA ASN A 65 6.05 -2.73 13.28
C ASN A 65 5.90 -3.61 12.02
N GLN A 66 6.30 -4.89 12.11
CA GLN A 66 6.13 -5.85 11.02
C GLN A 66 4.65 -6.16 10.77
N TRP A 67 3.87 -6.38 11.83
CA TRP A 67 2.42 -6.55 11.74
C TRP A 67 1.73 -5.32 11.14
N GLN A 68 2.13 -4.10 11.54
CA GLN A 68 1.59 -2.86 10.97
C GLN A 68 1.85 -2.76 9.47
N VAL A 69 3.06 -3.06 9.02
CA VAL A 69 3.40 -3.04 7.58
C VAL A 69 2.62 -4.10 6.82
N GLU A 70 2.55 -5.32 7.34
CA GLU A 70 1.79 -6.41 6.71
C GLU A 70 0.30 -6.05 6.62
N MET A 71 -0.30 -5.52 7.69
CA MET A 71 -1.70 -5.08 7.67
C MET A 71 -1.93 -3.95 6.67
N LEU A 72 -1.02 -2.98 6.56
CA LEU A 72 -1.11 -1.90 5.58
C LEU A 72 -1.00 -2.41 4.14
N GLU A 73 -0.11 -3.37 3.87
CA GLU A 73 -0.01 -4.02 2.56
C GLU A 73 -1.29 -4.78 2.22
N ARG A 74 -1.81 -5.58 3.16
CA ARG A 74 -3.09 -6.30 2.99
C ARG A 74 -4.26 -5.34 2.76
N THR A 75 -4.30 -4.23 3.48
CA THR A 75 -5.35 -3.22 3.31
C THR A 75 -5.30 -2.62 1.91
N ARG A 76 -4.10 -2.32 1.38
CA ARG A 76 -3.93 -1.83 0.00
C ARG A 76 -4.33 -2.88 -1.04
N GLU A 77 -3.97 -4.14 -0.83
CA GLU A 77 -4.41 -5.25 -1.70
C GLU A 77 -5.94 -5.37 -1.72
N LEU A 78 -6.57 -5.36 -0.55
CA LEU A 78 -8.03 -5.43 -0.41
C LEU A 78 -8.72 -4.23 -1.07
N GLN A 79 -8.21 -3.02 -0.85
CA GLN A 79 -8.71 -1.81 -1.49
C GLN A 79 -8.65 -1.92 -3.01
N ALA A 80 -7.52 -2.37 -3.57
CA ALA A 80 -7.39 -2.56 -5.02
C ALA A 80 -8.38 -3.60 -5.57
N LEU A 81 -8.64 -4.68 -4.83
CA LEU A 81 -9.62 -5.70 -5.22
C LEU A 81 -11.06 -5.15 -5.18
N VAL A 82 -11.41 -4.38 -4.16
CA VAL A 82 -12.71 -3.73 -4.02
C VAL A 82 -12.93 -2.72 -5.16
N ASP A 83 -11.96 -1.84 -5.39
CA ASP A 83 -12.03 -0.82 -6.45
C ASP A 83 -12.19 -1.47 -7.83
N THR A 84 -11.47 -2.57 -8.09
CA THR A 84 -11.60 -3.32 -9.34
C THR A 84 -13.00 -3.92 -9.51
N LYS A 85 -13.57 -4.51 -8.44
CA LYS A 85 -14.92 -5.08 -8.49
C LYS A 85 -15.98 -4.00 -8.68
N LEU A 86 -15.84 -2.86 -8.00
CA LEU A 86 -16.75 -1.72 -8.13
C LEU A 86 -16.74 -1.19 -9.57
N LEU A 87 -15.56 -1.03 -10.16
CA LEU A 87 -15.42 -0.62 -11.56
C LEU A 87 -16.09 -1.61 -12.53
N ILE A 88 -15.93 -2.92 -12.31
CA ILE A 88 -16.62 -3.94 -13.11
C ILE A 88 -18.13 -3.79 -12.96
N LEU A 89 -18.64 -3.67 -11.73
CA LEU A 89 -20.08 -3.52 -11.47
C LEU A 89 -20.65 -2.26 -12.14
N GLN A 90 -20.00 -1.12 -11.98
CA GLN A 90 -20.42 0.13 -12.64
C GLN A 90 -20.46 -0.03 -14.16
N ARG A 91 -19.45 -0.69 -14.75
CA ARG A 91 -19.43 -0.94 -16.19
C ARG A 91 -20.52 -1.92 -16.62
N THR A 92 -20.83 -2.93 -15.82
CA THR A 92 -21.94 -3.85 -16.12
C THR A 92 -23.28 -3.14 -16.04
N LEU A 93 -23.50 -2.26 -15.07
CA LEU A 93 -24.73 -1.46 -14.97
C LEU A 93 -24.91 -0.53 -16.18
N LEU A 94 -23.83 0.11 -16.64
CA LEU A 94 -23.87 0.93 -17.86
C LEU A 94 -24.23 0.09 -19.09
N LYS A 95 -23.62 -1.10 -19.25
CA LYS A 95 -23.96 -2.01 -20.36
C LYS A 95 -25.40 -2.50 -20.31
N VAL A 96 -25.93 -2.79 -19.12
CA VAL A 96 -27.34 -3.17 -18.93
C VAL A 96 -28.27 -2.03 -19.31
N LYS A 97 -27.91 -0.78 -19.00
CA LYS A 97 -28.66 0.41 -19.40
C LYS A 97 -28.65 0.64 -20.92
N GLU A 98 -27.54 0.33 -21.58
CA GLU A 98 -27.38 0.45 -23.04
C GLU A 98 -27.98 -0.71 -23.83
N ALA A 99 -28.26 -1.85 -23.18
CA ALA A 99 -28.78 -3.03 -23.84
C ALA A 99 -30.25 -2.84 -24.29
N GLU A 100 -30.57 -3.30 -25.49
CA GLU A 100 -31.94 -3.41 -25.98
C GLU A 100 -32.65 -4.58 -25.28
N LEU A 101 -33.20 -4.30 -24.10
CA LEU A 101 -33.98 -5.24 -23.31
C LEU A 101 -35.47 -5.17 -23.69
N SER A 102 -36.18 -6.30 -23.56
CA SER A 102 -37.64 -6.27 -23.67
C SER A 102 -38.27 -5.46 -22.52
N ASP A 103 -39.45 -4.89 -22.73
CA ASP A 103 -40.11 -4.05 -21.70
C ASP A 103 -40.31 -4.78 -20.36
N GLN A 104 -40.52 -6.10 -20.40
CA GLN A 104 -40.67 -6.93 -19.20
C GLN A 104 -39.35 -7.11 -18.44
N GLU A 105 -38.25 -7.35 -19.14
CA GLU A 105 -36.91 -7.47 -18.53
C GLU A 105 -36.43 -6.15 -17.97
N ARG A 106 -36.71 -5.05 -18.68
CA ARG A 106 -36.40 -3.70 -18.22
C ARG A 106 -37.15 -3.37 -16.92
N ALA A 107 -38.46 -3.66 -16.87
CA ALA A 107 -39.26 -3.42 -15.66
C ALA A 107 -38.75 -4.20 -14.43
N ALA A 108 -38.19 -5.39 -14.61
CA ALA A 108 -37.63 -6.19 -13.53
C ALA A 108 -36.28 -5.65 -13.02
N ILE A 109 -35.46 -5.08 -13.90
CA ILE A 109 -34.08 -4.65 -13.61
C ILE A 109 -34.00 -3.18 -13.17
N GLU A 110 -34.91 -2.32 -13.66
CA GLU A 110 -34.98 -0.89 -13.34
C GLU A 110 -34.90 -0.56 -11.83
N PRO A 111 -35.62 -1.25 -10.90
CA PRO A 111 -35.51 -0.91 -9.49
C PRO A 111 -34.10 -1.13 -8.93
N VAL A 112 -33.43 -2.23 -9.33
CA VAL A 112 -32.07 -2.56 -8.87
C VAL A 112 -31.04 -1.59 -9.44
N VAL A 113 -31.19 -1.22 -10.70
CA VAL A 113 -30.31 -0.21 -11.35
C VAL A 113 -30.47 1.14 -10.67
N ARG A 114 -31.70 1.54 -10.35
CA ARG A 114 -31.99 2.81 -9.67
C ARG A 114 -31.45 2.84 -8.25
N GLU A 115 -31.62 1.77 -7.49
CA GLU A 115 -31.06 1.62 -6.14
C GLU A 115 -29.53 1.69 -6.18
N SER A 116 -28.90 0.94 -7.10
CA SER A 116 -27.44 0.93 -7.26
C SER A 116 -26.89 2.30 -7.66
N GLN A 117 -27.62 3.05 -8.50
CA GLN A 117 -27.26 4.43 -8.87
C GLN A 117 -27.40 5.38 -7.68
N ALA A 118 -28.48 5.28 -6.91
CA ALA A 118 -28.68 6.11 -5.72
C ALA A 118 -27.56 5.89 -4.68
N LEU A 119 -27.09 4.66 -4.52
CA LEU A 119 -25.94 4.34 -3.66
C LEU A 119 -24.63 4.89 -4.24
N ALA A 120 -24.43 4.84 -5.55
CA ALA A 120 -23.25 5.43 -6.19
C ALA A 120 -23.21 6.96 -6.03
N ASP A 121 -24.37 7.62 -6.10
CA ASP A 121 -24.50 9.08 -5.96
C ASP A 121 -24.27 9.57 -4.52
N GLN A 122 -24.51 8.71 -3.51
CA GLN A 122 -24.21 9.00 -2.11
C GLN A 122 -22.70 9.10 -1.82
N GLY A 123 -21.85 8.64 -2.73
CA GLY A 123 -20.40 8.70 -2.61
C GLY A 123 -19.81 7.55 -1.81
N ALA A 124 -18.47 7.47 -1.79
CA ALA A 124 -17.78 6.44 -1.02
C ALA A 124 -17.91 6.72 0.49
N PRO A 125 -18.23 5.71 1.32
CA PRO A 125 -18.27 5.89 2.76
C PRO A 125 -16.90 6.31 3.31
N ASN A 126 -16.92 7.14 4.35
CA ASN A 126 -15.70 7.65 4.97
C ASN A 126 -15.09 6.61 5.93
N PHE A 127 -14.38 5.62 5.39
CA PHE A 127 -13.71 4.57 6.17
C PHE A 127 -12.68 5.11 7.17
N ALA A 128 -12.12 6.30 6.94
CA ALA A 128 -11.21 6.93 7.89
C ALA A 128 -11.94 7.30 9.19
N ALA A 129 -13.16 7.83 9.09
CA ALA A 129 -14.00 8.14 10.25
C ALA A 129 -14.36 6.86 11.04
N VAL A 130 -14.62 5.74 10.34
CA VAL A 130 -14.86 4.44 11.00
C VAL A 130 -13.63 3.99 11.79
N SER A 131 -12.44 4.05 11.17
CA SER A 131 -11.19 3.65 11.80
C SER A 131 -10.88 4.53 13.02
N GLU A 132 -11.05 5.84 12.89
CA GLU A 132 -10.86 6.78 14.00
C GLU A 132 -11.80 6.47 15.17
N LEU A 133 -13.09 6.25 14.90
CA LEU A 133 -14.08 5.91 15.91
C LEU A 133 -13.79 4.55 16.58
N LEU A 134 -13.27 3.58 15.84
CA LEU A 134 -12.87 2.28 16.38
C LEU A 134 -11.61 2.35 17.24
N CYS A 135 -10.70 3.27 16.96
CA CYS A 135 -9.47 3.47 17.74
C CYS A 135 -9.71 4.27 19.02
N ASP A 136 -10.75 5.11 19.05
CA ASP A 136 -11.11 5.91 20.23
C ASP A 136 -12.13 5.17 21.11
N GLU A 137 -11.61 4.47 22.12
CA GLU A 137 -12.42 3.65 23.03
C GLU A 137 -13.42 4.48 23.85
N ALA A 138 -13.10 5.74 24.15
CA ALA A 138 -14.02 6.63 24.87
C ALA A 138 -15.23 7.01 24.00
N LYS A 139 -14.98 7.43 22.76
CA LYS A 139 -16.06 7.75 21.80
C LYS A 139 -16.91 6.53 21.48
N LYS A 140 -16.29 5.35 21.35
CA LYS A 140 -17.01 4.08 21.11
C LYS A 140 -17.98 3.75 22.25
N ILE A 141 -17.55 3.90 23.51
CA ILE A 141 -18.42 3.69 24.67
C ILE A 141 -19.58 4.68 24.66
N GLU A 142 -19.31 5.96 24.38
CA GLU A 142 -20.34 7.00 24.34
C GLU A 142 -21.41 6.75 23.26
N VAL A 143 -20.98 6.30 22.07
CA VAL A 143 -21.89 5.86 21.00
C VAL A 143 -22.79 4.71 21.48
N TYR A 144 -22.24 3.72 22.20
CA TYR A 144 -23.02 2.61 22.74
C TYR A 144 -23.98 3.02 23.85
N GLU A 145 -23.58 3.94 24.73
CA GLU A 145 -24.45 4.46 25.78
C GLU A 145 -25.64 5.23 25.19
N MET A 146 -25.43 6.04 24.17
CA MET A 146 -26.52 6.76 23.51
C MET A 146 -27.43 5.82 22.72
N ALA A 147 -26.88 4.79 22.08
CA ALA A 147 -27.70 3.76 21.45
C ALA A 147 -28.54 2.99 22.49
N ASN A 148 -27.98 2.71 23.68
CA ASN A 148 -28.72 2.12 24.80
C ASN A 148 -29.82 3.05 25.36
N ALA A 149 -29.63 4.36 25.25
CA ALA A 149 -30.64 5.36 25.60
C ALA A 149 -31.75 5.48 24.53
N GLY A 150 -31.64 4.77 23.40
CA GLY A 150 -32.63 4.75 22.33
C GLY A 150 -32.44 5.81 21.24
N SER A 151 -31.29 6.49 21.21
CA SER A 151 -30.98 7.45 20.13
C SER A 151 -30.73 6.73 18.80
N THR A 152 -31.16 7.36 17.70
CA THR A 152 -30.92 6.82 16.36
C THR A 152 -29.47 7.06 15.91
N PRO A 153 -28.94 6.30 14.94
CA PRO A 153 -27.58 6.51 14.42
C PRO A 153 -27.35 7.93 13.90
N GLU A 154 -28.36 8.53 13.26
CA GLU A 154 -28.33 9.91 12.76
C GLU A 154 -28.25 10.94 13.88
N GLU A 155 -29.00 10.74 14.97
CA GLU A 155 -28.97 11.61 16.15
C GLU A 155 -27.63 11.53 16.88
N ILE A 156 -27.08 10.32 17.02
CA ILE A 156 -25.78 10.08 17.63
C ILE A 156 -24.68 10.76 16.81
N ALA A 157 -24.72 10.61 15.49
CA ALA A 157 -23.78 11.21 14.56
C ALA A 157 -23.83 12.76 14.64
N ALA A 158 -25.02 13.34 14.61
CA ALA A 158 -25.20 14.79 14.72
C ALA A 158 -24.72 15.34 16.08
N LYS A 159 -24.88 14.59 17.17
CA LYS A 159 -24.53 15.03 18.52
C LYS A 159 -23.02 14.93 18.80
N LEU A 160 -22.34 13.95 18.22
CA LEU A 160 -20.90 13.74 18.38
C LEU A 160 -20.06 14.32 17.24
N ASP A 161 -20.68 14.98 16.27
CA ASP A 161 -20.03 15.46 15.03
C ASP A 161 -19.27 14.33 14.32
N LEU A 162 -19.91 13.15 14.26
CA LEU A 162 -19.38 11.94 13.64
C LEU A 162 -20.05 11.68 12.31
N ASP A 163 -19.36 10.91 11.48
CA ASP A 163 -19.93 10.41 10.23
C ASP A 163 -21.07 9.40 10.53
N PRO A 164 -22.29 9.58 9.99
CA PRO A 164 -23.43 8.70 10.28
C PRO A 164 -23.18 7.25 9.91
N TYR A 165 -22.48 7.00 8.80
CA TYR A 165 -22.14 5.65 8.35
C TYR A 165 -21.14 5.00 9.31
N ALA A 166 -20.19 5.76 9.86
CA ALA A 166 -19.28 5.25 10.87
C ALA A 166 -19.98 4.81 12.16
N VAL A 167 -20.99 5.57 12.59
CA VAL A 167 -21.80 5.20 13.76
C VAL A 167 -22.59 3.93 13.50
N GLU A 168 -23.27 3.83 12.34
CA GLU A 168 -24.03 2.64 11.96
C GLU A 168 -23.16 1.37 11.93
N MET A 169 -21.97 1.47 11.33
CA MET A 169 -21.01 0.36 11.28
C MET A 169 -20.52 -0.07 12.67
N VAL A 170 -20.20 0.88 13.56
CA VAL A 170 -19.73 0.58 14.93
C VAL A 170 -20.84 -0.04 15.78
N LEU A 171 -22.10 0.37 15.57
CA LEU A 171 -23.26 -0.25 16.20
C LEU A 171 -23.52 -1.66 15.66
N GLY A 172 -23.37 -1.89 14.35
CA GLY A 172 -23.49 -3.23 13.76
C GLY A 172 -22.48 -4.24 14.32
N LEU A 173 -21.26 -3.80 14.63
CA LEU A 173 -20.23 -4.64 15.26
C LEU A 173 -20.55 -5.05 16.70
N ARG A 174 -21.54 -4.42 17.34
CA ARG A 174 -22.00 -4.78 18.69
C ARG A 174 -22.92 -6.00 18.69
N GLU A 175 -23.66 -6.23 17.60
CA GLU A 175 -24.66 -7.32 17.50
C GLU A 175 -24.04 -8.70 17.26
N THR A 176 -22.74 -8.75 16.96
CA THR A 176 -21.94 -9.98 16.79
C THR A 176 -21.14 -10.32 18.02
#